data_AF-A0A5C9AHD3-F1
#
_entry.id   AF-A0A5C9AHD3-F1
#
_cell.length_a   1.000
_cell.length_b   1.000
_cell.length_c   1.000
_cell.angle_alpha   90.00
_cell.angle_beta   90.00
_cell.angle_gamma   90.00
#
_symmetry.space_group_name_H-M   'P 1'
#
loop_
_entity.id
_entity.type
_entity.pdbx_description
1 polymer ?
#
loop_
_entity_poly.entity_id
_entity_poly.type
_entity_poly.pdbx_seq_one_letter_code
_entity_poly.pdbx_strand_id
1 'polypeptide(L)'
;DYRNSIKESISAIESLCRKITGNDKGTLGACLKAIEEKGYIHSAMKGAFSQLYGYTSDQGGIRHALTEEDVNPTLAEAKFMLVTCSAFSNYLLSKISD
;
A
#
# COMPACT_ATOMS: atom_id res chain seq x y z
N ASP A 1 3.42 17.72 -4.96
CA ASP A 1 2.23 16.99 -5.43
C ASP A 1 1.87 15.92 -4.39
N TYR A 2 0.79 16.15 -3.63
CA TYR A 2 0.37 15.26 -2.54
C TYR A 2 -0.24 13.95 -3.05
N ARG A 3 -1.04 14.02 -4.11
CA ARG A 3 -1.63 12.86 -4.77
C ARG A 3 -0.53 11.94 -5.31
N ASN A 4 0.45 12.51 -6.02
CA ASN A 4 1.56 11.71 -6.55
C ASN A 4 2.39 11.10 -5.41
N SER A 5 2.62 11.81 -4.30
CA SER A 5 3.30 11.26 -3.13
C SER A 5 2.59 10.01 -2.58
N ILE A 6 1.26 10.03 -2.48
CA ILE A 6 0.45 8.89 -2.03
C ILE A 6 0.55 7.74 -3.04
N LYS A 7 0.39 8.05 -4.35
CA LYS A 7 0.46 7.08 -5.45
C LYS A 7 1.80 6.33 -5.47
N GLU A 8 2.92 7.04 -5.36
CA GLU A 8 4.26 6.45 -5.36
C GLU A 8 4.54 5.66 -4.07
N SER A 9 4.04 6.12 -2.91
CA SER A 9 4.15 5.37 -1.64
C SER A 9 3.47 3.99 -1.72
N ILE A 10 2.26 3.95 -2.30
CA ILE A 10 1.53 2.70 -2.51
C ILE A 10 2.22 1.82 -3.58
N SER A 11 2.70 2.43 -4.65
CA SER A 11 3.40 1.72 -5.73
C SER A 11 4.70 1.07 -5.22
N ALA A 12 5.39 1.72 -4.28
CA ALA A 12 6.58 1.17 -3.64
C ALA A 12 6.27 -0.09 -2.82
N ILE A 13 5.23 -0.07 -1.99
CA ILE A 13 4.86 -1.26 -1.21
C ILE A 13 4.30 -2.39 -2.09
N GLU A 14 3.54 -2.06 -3.14
CA GLU A 14 3.07 -3.03 -4.14
C GLU A 14 4.26 -3.72 -4.80
N SER A 15 5.26 -2.95 -5.24
CA SER A 15 6.49 -3.47 -5.86
C SER A 15 7.29 -4.36 -4.90
N LEU A 16 7.41 -3.96 -3.63
CA LEU A 16 8.08 -4.77 -2.62
C LEU A 16 7.34 -6.08 -2.38
N CYS A 17 6.02 -6.05 -2.22
CA CYS A 17 5.21 -7.25 -1.99
C CYS A 17 5.29 -8.21 -3.19
N ARG A 18 5.30 -7.70 -4.43
CA ARG A 18 5.54 -8.51 -5.63
C ARG A 18 6.89 -9.20 -5.60
N LYS A 19 7.95 -8.47 -5.25
CA LYS A 19 9.31 -9.01 -5.13
C LYS A 19 9.42 -10.09 -4.06
N ILE A 20 8.79 -9.88 -2.90
CA ILE A 20 8.74 -10.86 -1.80
C ILE A 20 8.00 -12.14 -2.21
N THR A 21 6.95 -12.00 -3.01
CA THR A 21 6.08 -13.11 -3.40
C THR A 21 6.53 -13.81 -4.68
N GLY A 22 7.43 -13.21 -5.46
CA GLY A 22 7.80 -13.67 -6.80
C GLY A 22 6.67 -13.50 -7.82
N ASN A 23 5.70 -12.62 -7.55
CA ASN A 23 4.53 -12.41 -8.40
C ASN A 23 4.55 -11.01 -9.03
N ASP A 24 5.32 -10.83 -10.09
CA ASP A 24 5.55 -9.53 -10.74
C ASP A 24 4.29 -8.84 -11.27
N LYS A 25 3.19 -9.58 -11.45
CA LYS A 25 1.90 -9.06 -11.93
C LYS A 25 0.80 -9.11 -10.86
N GLY A 26 1.14 -9.49 -9.63
CA GLY A 26 0.17 -9.62 -8.54
C GLY A 26 -0.41 -8.27 -8.12
N THR A 27 -1.68 -8.23 -7.76
CA THR A 27 -2.25 -7.07 -7.07
C THR A 27 -1.69 -7.00 -5.64
N LEU A 28 -1.71 -5.82 -5.01
CA LEU A 28 -1.26 -5.68 -3.62
C LEU A 28 -2.02 -6.64 -2.69
N GLY A 29 -3.35 -6.75 -2.85
CA GLY A 29 -4.17 -7.67 -2.05
C GLY A 29 -3.79 -9.15 -2.21
N ALA A 30 -3.48 -9.58 -3.45
CA ALA A 30 -3.01 -10.94 -3.70
C ALA A 30 -1.63 -11.20 -3.08
N CYS A 31 -0.72 -10.22 -3.19
CA CYS A 31 0.61 -10.35 -2.60
C CYS A 31 0.55 -10.38 -1.06
N LEU A 32 -0.29 -9.53 -0.44
CA LEU A 32 -0.50 -9.53 1.01
C LEU A 32 -1.06 -10.86 1.52
N LYS A 33 -1.98 -11.49 0.77
CA LYS A 33 -2.49 -12.83 1.08
C LYS A 33 -1.36 -13.88 1.06
N ALA A 34 -0.50 -13.84 0.05
CA ALA A 34 0.64 -14.76 -0.04
C ALA A 34 1.68 -14.52 1.07
N ILE A 35 1.88 -13.27 1.49
CA ILE A 35 2.77 -12.92 2.62
C ILE A 35 2.19 -13.43 3.95
N GLU A 36 0.87 -13.30 4.14
CA GLU A 36 0.14 -13.86 5.29
C GLU A 36 0.23 -15.39 5.33
N GLU A 37 -0.02 -16.07 4.20
CA GLU A 37 0.04 -17.54 4.10
C GLU A 37 1.44 -18.10 4.41
N LYS A 38 2.50 -17.32 4.18
CA LYS A 38 3.88 -17.65 4.58
C LYS A 38 4.19 -17.36 6.05
N GLY A 39 3.24 -16.80 6.80
CA GLY A 39 3.37 -16.52 8.24
C GLY A 39 4.12 -15.22 8.57
N TYR A 40 4.45 -14.37 7.59
CA TYR A 40 5.20 -13.13 7.84
C TYR A 40 4.36 -12.03 8.48
N ILE A 41 3.04 -12.05 8.28
CA ILE A 41 2.10 -11.09 8.85
C ILE A 41 0.84 -11.78 9.37
N HIS A 42 0.24 -11.19 10.42
CA HIS A 42 -1.04 -11.64 10.97
C HIS A 42 -2.22 -11.20 10.08
N SER A 43 -3.31 -11.98 10.07
CA SER A 43 -4.52 -11.72 9.27
C SER A 43 -5.13 -10.33 9.51
N ALA A 44 -5.13 -9.88 10.76
CA ALA A 44 -5.61 -8.54 11.12
C ALA A 44 -4.76 -7.41 10.46
N MET A 45 -3.44 -7.60 10.37
CA MET A 45 -2.55 -6.65 9.72
C MET A 45 -2.80 -6.62 8.20
N LYS A 46 -2.93 -7.79 7.57
CA LYS A 46 -3.34 -7.90 6.16
C LYS A 46 -4.68 -7.20 5.91
N GLY A 47 -5.65 -7.36 6.80
CA GLY A 47 -6.94 -6.68 6.76
C GLY A 47 -6.81 -5.16 6.80
N ALA A 48 -6.03 -4.64 7.75
CA ALA A 48 -5.78 -3.20 7.88
C ALA A 48 -5.15 -2.59 6.62
N PHE A 49 -4.14 -3.24 6.04
CA PHE A 49 -3.50 -2.76 4.80
C PHE A 49 -4.43 -2.87 3.58
N SER A 50 -5.27 -3.91 3.53
CA SER A 50 -6.26 -4.04 2.45
C SER A 50 -7.28 -2.90 2.49
N GLN A 51 -7.74 -2.52 3.69
CA GLN A 51 -8.66 -1.40 3.88
C GLN A 51 -7.99 -0.05 3.59
N LEU A 52 -6.74 0.14 4.03
CA LEU A 52 -5.98 1.35 3.74
C LEU A 52 -5.74 1.53 2.24
N TYR A 53 -5.39 0.46 1.54
CA TYR A 53 -5.27 0.46 0.09
C TYR A 53 -6.60 0.76 -0.60
N GLY A 54 -7.70 0.13 -0.13
CA GLY A 54 -9.06 0.42 -0.58
C GLY A 54 -9.40 1.90 -0.44
N TYR A 55 -9.17 2.50 0.73
CA TYR A 55 -9.36 3.95 0.96
C TYR A 55 -8.62 4.80 -0.09
N THR A 56 -7.38 4.47 -0.42
CA THR A 56 -6.61 5.22 -1.44
C THR A 56 -7.02 4.94 -2.89
N SER A 57 -7.72 3.83 -3.13
CA SER A 57 -8.24 3.46 -4.44
C SER A 57 -9.65 4.03 -4.68
N ASP A 58 -10.45 4.12 -3.61
CA ASP A 58 -11.88 4.50 -3.62
C ASP A 58 -12.10 6.00 -3.38
N GLN A 59 -11.23 6.68 -2.60
CA GLN A 59 -11.32 8.14 -2.45
C GLN A 59 -10.96 8.82 -3.78
N GLY A 60 -11.99 9.14 -4.57
CA GLY A 60 -12.00 10.21 -5.56
C GLY A 60 -10.79 10.25 -6.50
N GLY A 61 -10.32 9.09 -6.97
CA GLY A 61 -9.27 9.08 -7.96
C GLY A 61 -7.89 9.55 -7.45
N ILE A 62 -7.46 9.26 -6.21
CA ILE A 62 -6.01 9.41 -5.91
C ILE A 62 -5.17 8.62 -6.93
N ARG A 63 -5.69 7.48 -7.42
CA ARG A 63 -5.09 6.66 -8.50
C ARG A 63 -5.81 6.72 -9.86
N HIS A 64 -7.08 7.15 -9.92
CA HIS A 64 -7.90 7.24 -11.16
C HIS A 64 -8.17 8.69 -11.57
N ALA A 65 -8.47 8.96 -12.84
CA ALA A 65 -8.59 10.32 -13.38
C ALA A 65 -9.55 11.20 -12.56
N LEU A 66 -9.11 12.43 -12.23
CA LEU A 66 -9.88 13.37 -11.41
C LEU A 66 -11.14 13.81 -12.17
N THR A 67 -12.30 13.77 -11.52
CA THR A 67 -13.47 14.59 -11.91
C THR A 67 -13.39 15.95 -11.20
N GLU A 68 -14.18 16.94 -11.63
CA GLU A 68 -14.20 18.27 -11.02
C GLU A 68 -14.68 18.26 -9.54
N GLU A 69 -15.22 17.15 -9.07
CA GLU A 69 -15.79 16.97 -7.72
C GLU A 69 -14.83 16.29 -6.73
N ASP A 70 -13.61 15.93 -7.15
CA ASP A 70 -12.68 15.15 -6.33
C ASP A 70 -11.97 15.99 -5.25
N VAL A 71 -11.94 15.45 -4.03
CA VAL A 71 -11.22 16.02 -2.90
C VAL A 71 -9.72 15.86 -3.12
N ASN A 72 -9.01 16.98 -3.23
CA ASN A 72 -7.55 16.96 -3.33
C ASN A 72 -6.92 16.49 -2.00
N PRO A 73 -5.99 15.52 -2.03
CA PRO A 73 -5.30 15.08 -0.83
C PRO A 73 -4.53 16.22 -0.17
N THR A 74 -4.56 16.25 1.15
CA THR A 74 -3.84 17.20 2.00
C THR A 74 -2.39 16.76 2.23
N LEU A 75 -1.56 17.67 2.75
CA LEU A 75 -0.21 17.34 3.23
C LEU A 75 -0.25 16.25 4.32
N ALA A 76 -1.28 16.25 5.17
CA ALA A 76 -1.42 15.29 6.25
C ALA A 76 -1.62 13.87 5.70
N GLU A 77 -2.50 13.71 4.71
CA GLU A 77 -2.74 12.41 4.05
C GLU A 77 -1.51 11.93 3.29
N ALA A 78 -0.82 12.83 2.57
CA ALA A 78 0.42 12.50 1.87
C ALA A 78 1.52 12.03 2.84
N LYS A 79 1.71 12.75 3.95
CA LYS A 79 2.69 12.40 4.97
C LYS A 79 2.32 11.08 5.67
N PHE A 80 1.06 10.90 6.00
CA PHE A 80 0.56 9.67 6.63
C PHE A 80 0.84 8.46 5.75
N MET A 81 0.53 8.54 4.45
CA MET A 81 0.77 7.42 3.53
C MET A 81 2.27 7.13 3.38
N LEU A 82 3.08 8.16 3.17
CA LEU A 82 4.53 8.02 3.01
C LEU A 82 5.16 7.30 4.21
N VAL A 83 4.84 7.75 5.43
CA VAL A 83 5.39 7.18 6.65
C VAL A 83 4.87 5.77 6.87
N THR A 84 3.57 5.52 6.65
CA THR A 84 2.96 4.20 6.83
C THR A 84 3.54 3.16 5.86
N CYS A 85 3.65 3.50 4.58
CA CYS A 85 4.27 2.62 3.58
C CYS A 85 5.75 2.36 3.89
N SER A 86 6.48 3.38 4.34
CA SER A 86 7.89 3.24 4.73
C SER A 86 8.06 2.32 5.93
N ALA A 87 7.27 2.52 6.99
CA ALA A 87 7.32 1.70 8.19
C ALA A 87 6.96 0.24 7.88
N PHE A 88 5.92 0.02 7.08
CA PHE A 88 5.50 -1.32 6.71
C PHE A 88 6.50 -2.05 5.82
N SER A 89 7.13 -1.34 4.88
CA SER A 89 8.20 -1.89 4.04
C SER A 89 9.37 -2.40 4.90
N ASN A 90 9.82 -1.59 5.86
CA ASN A 90 10.87 -1.99 6.79
C ASN A 90 10.44 -3.19 7.64
N TYR A 91 9.23 -3.17 8.18
CA TYR A 91 8.69 -4.28 8.96
C TYR A 91 8.67 -5.60 8.17
N LEU A 92 8.18 -5.60 6.93
CA LEU A 92 8.18 -6.78 6.08
C LEU A 92 9.60 -7.29 5.79
N LEU A 93 10.52 -6.39 5.45
CA LEU A 93 11.91 -6.76 5.18
C LEU A 93 12.58 -7.40 6.41
N SER A 94 12.36 -6.85 7.60
CA SER A 94 12.83 -7.46 8.86
C SER A 94 12.19 -8.83 9.06
N LYS A 95 10.86 -8.96 8.90
CA LYS A 95 10.14 -10.23 9.09
C LYS A 95 10.54 -11.36 8.15
N ILE A 96 11.07 -11.04 6.98
CA ILE A 96 11.52 -12.03 6.00
C ILE A 96 13.00 -12.37 6.18
N SER A 97 13.74 -11.53 6.90
CA SER A 97 15.15 -11.74 7.22
C SER A 97 15.35 -12.48 8.55
N ASP A 98 14.32 -12.56 9.39
CA ASP A 98 14.23 -13.38 10.62
C ASP A 98 14.01 -14.86 10.28
#